data_AF-A0A1V5V3I0-F1
#
_entry.id   AF-A0A1V5V3I0-F1
#
_cell.length_a   1.000
_cell.length_b   1.000
_cell.length_c   1.000
_cell.angle_alpha   90.00
_cell.angle_beta   90.00
_cell.angle_gamma   90.00
#
_symmetry.space_group_name_H-M   'P 1'
#
loop_
_entity.id
_entity.type
_entity.pdbx_description
1 polymer ?
#
loop_
_entity_poly.entity_id
_entity_poly.type
_entity_poly.pdbx_seq_one_letter_code
_entity_poly.pdbx_strand_id
1 'polypeptide(L)'
;MNACDVLAEMKIQEKAYAIIIPGWGQSVSNMPDKIDFLLPENIKCACDWSCLEKEVTEEILAVGKVVAETPALRAFAWHIYYKLMFLPFSYGNYSHSFGGWPLPEHHLGHAAGLFYVLVALGLVPHTVKKQQEMNIPDKIIRDTLNLTESIAFYKRSNGIPGIDPSVIHWHRLYVAGRLFTLGRFQYKLAELFSFGAMLRSKSDGRRLLFAEPGMRFNSKGFIVQSGCESDSDRISSFELTDTHVSGFPVSPEGFAFLEKHTCSRKEWDVILRRGDILLDLHIPSGGKMTPDACHESLELAFRFFREHRPGQFVPAVISRSWIFNTQFEEMLPDSNLAKLMCECYLFPCPSDGKDGFFFLFGKDYPDPKDAPHDTTLRRAMLSVLERGDRLRLGGMLFLAEDLQRYGKSVYRSQFKL
;
A
#
# COMPACT_ATOMS: atom_id res chain seq x y z
N MET A 1 -13.33 -17.80 -28.24
CA MET A 1 -12.48 -18.75 -27.46
C MET A 1 -13.16 -19.05 -26.14
N ASN A 2 -13.40 -20.34 -25.84
CA ASN A 2 -13.97 -20.78 -24.57
C ASN A 2 -12.90 -20.69 -23.45
N ALA A 3 -13.30 -20.27 -22.24
CA ALA A 3 -12.38 -20.10 -21.13
C ALA A 3 -11.77 -21.43 -20.65
N CYS A 4 -12.58 -22.48 -20.50
CA CYS A 4 -12.11 -23.77 -20.03
C CYS A 4 -11.08 -24.38 -20.98
N ASP A 5 -11.30 -24.26 -22.29
CA ASP A 5 -10.38 -24.76 -23.31
C ASP A 5 -9.03 -24.03 -23.25
N VAL A 6 -9.07 -22.68 -23.12
CA VAL A 6 -7.86 -21.85 -22.98
C VAL A 6 -7.08 -22.21 -21.71
N LEU A 7 -7.77 -22.34 -20.57
CA LEU A 7 -7.10 -22.68 -19.31
C LEU A 7 -6.56 -24.13 -19.31
N ALA A 8 -7.25 -25.05 -19.97
CA ALA A 8 -6.79 -26.44 -20.13
C ALA A 8 -5.56 -26.53 -21.05
N GLU A 9 -5.53 -25.78 -22.15
CA GLU A 9 -4.36 -25.64 -23.02
C GLU A 9 -3.15 -25.11 -22.23
N MET A 10 -3.38 -24.13 -21.36
CA MET A 10 -2.38 -23.55 -20.47
C MET A 10 -1.95 -24.46 -19.31
N LYS A 11 -2.56 -25.64 -19.16
CA LYS A 11 -2.35 -26.57 -18.02
C LYS A 11 -2.64 -25.94 -16.66
N ILE A 12 -3.59 -25.00 -16.62
CA ILE A 12 -4.04 -24.40 -15.37
C ILE A 12 -4.93 -25.40 -14.63
N GLN A 13 -4.71 -25.54 -13.32
CA GLN A 13 -5.51 -26.45 -12.49
C GLN A 13 -6.96 -25.99 -12.43
N GLU A 14 -7.91 -26.92 -12.60
CA GLU A 14 -9.35 -26.63 -12.62
C GLU A 14 -9.84 -25.87 -11.37
N LYS A 15 -9.22 -26.09 -10.21
CA LYS A 15 -9.53 -25.36 -8.98
C LYS A 15 -9.40 -23.84 -9.11
N ALA A 16 -8.56 -23.34 -10.04
CA ALA A 16 -8.38 -21.92 -10.31
C ALA A 16 -9.43 -21.35 -11.28
N TYR A 17 -10.23 -22.18 -11.95
CA TYR A 17 -11.16 -21.73 -12.98
C TYR A 17 -12.22 -20.79 -12.40
N ALA A 18 -12.72 -21.10 -11.20
CA ALA A 18 -13.75 -20.33 -10.53
C ALA A 18 -13.35 -18.86 -10.28
N ILE A 19 -12.06 -18.57 -10.09
CA ILE A 19 -11.56 -17.21 -9.86
C ILE A 19 -11.15 -16.49 -11.15
N ILE A 20 -10.92 -17.22 -12.25
CA ILE A 20 -10.46 -16.66 -13.54
C ILE A 20 -11.63 -16.41 -14.50
N ILE A 21 -12.55 -17.37 -14.65
CA ILE A 21 -13.64 -17.33 -15.64
C ILE A 21 -14.58 -16.11 -15.49
N PRO A 22 -14.87 -15.58 -14.28
CA PRO A 22 -15.78 -14.44 -14.14
C PRO A 22 -15.36 -13.21 -14.97
N GLY A 23 -16.20 -12.87 -15.97
CA GLY A 23 -15.98 -11.77 -16.91
C GLY A 23 -15.29 -12.16 -18.22
N TRP A 24 -14.94 -13.44 -18.42
CA TRP A 24 -14.23 -13.91 -19.61
C TRP A 24 -14.95 -13.63 -20.92
N GLY A 25 -16.26 -13.92 -20.98
CA GLY A 25 -17.06 -13.71 -22.19
C GLY A 25 -17.02 -12.25 -22.65
N GLN A 26 -17.26 -11.31 -21.72
CA GLN A 26 -17.17 -9.87 -22.00
C GLN A 26 -15.78 -9.47 -22.49
N SER A 27 -14.74 -9.99 -21.84
CA SER A 27 -13.35 -9.73 -22.20
C SER A 27 -13.03 -10.19 -23.62
N VAL A 28 -13.34 -11.45 -23.97
CA VAL A 28 -13.02 -12.01 -25.29
C VAL A 28 -13.83 -11.32 -26.40
N SER A 29 -15.08 -10.96 -26.14
CA SER A 29 -15.90 -10.18 -27.10
C SER A 29 -15.34 -8.78 -27.38
N ASN A 30 -14.51 -8.24 -26.48
CA ASN A 30 -13.84 -6.95 -26.67
C ASN A 30 -12.36 -7.10 -27.06
N MET A 31 -11.87 -8.31 -27.32
CA MET A 31 -10.49 -8.54 -27.71
C MET A 31 -10.27 -8.09 -29.15
N PRO A 32 -9.35 -7.13 -29.42
CA PRO A 32 -9.01 -6.75 -30.77
C PRO A 32 -8.20 -7.86 -31.47
N ASP A 33 -8.25 -7.88 -32.80
CA ASP A 33 -7.42 -8.80 -33.60
C ASP A 33 -5.92 -8.57 -33.35
N LYS A 34 -5.54 -7.28 -33.21
CA LYS A 34 -4.19 -6.84 -32.86
C LYS A 34 -4.20 -6.23 -31.46
N ILE A 35 -3.42 -6.81 -30.55
CA ILE A 35 -3.27 -6.30 -29.17
C ILE A 35 -2.02 -5.42 -29.12
N ASP A 36 -2.22 -4.10 -29.02
CA ASP A 36 -1.14 -3.13 -29.15
C ASP A 36 -0.02 -3.29 -28.11
N PHE A 37 -0.34 -3.65 -26.86
CA PHE A 37 0.71 -3.81 -25.84
C PHE A 37 1.62 -5.02 -26.05
N LEU A 38 1.26 -5.94 -26.96
CA LEU A 38 2.11 -7.06 -27.34
C LEU A 38 3.08 -6.73 -28.48
N LEU A 39 2.98 -5.52 -29.05
CA LEU A 39 3.89 -5.10 -30.12
C LEU A 39 5.29 -4.79 -29.56
N PRO A 40 6.38 -5.27 -30.19
CA PRO A 40 7.74 -5.08 -29.69
C PRO A 40 8.12 -3.62 -29.43
N GLU A 41 7.70 -2.70 -30.28
CA GLU A 41 7.93 -1.26 -30.13
C GLU A 41 7.22 -0.68 -28.90
N ASN A 42 5.99 -1.14 -28.61
CA ASN A 42 5.22 -0.70 -27.46
C ASN A 42 5.76 -1.28 -26.16
N ILE A 43 6.22 -2.54 -26.18
CA ILE A 43 6.91 -3.18 -25.05
C ILE A 43 8.18 -2.39 -24.71
N LYS A 44 9.02 -2.06 -25.71
CA LYS A 44 10.25 -1.27 -25.50
C LYS A 44 9.95 0.11 -24.92
N CYS A 45 8.98 0.81 -25.48
CA CYS A 45 8.56 2.13 -25.00
C CYS A 45 8.07 2.05 -23.54
N ALA A 46 7.24 1.06 -23.21
CA ALA A 46 6.75 0.88 -21.85
C ALA A 46 7.88 0.53 -20.86
N CYS A 47 8.82 -0.33 -21.26
CA CYS A 47 9.99 -0.67 -20.44
C CYS A 47 10.86 0.56 -20.14
N ASP A 48 11.08 1.43 -21.12
CA ASP A 48 11.81 2.70 -20.94
C ASP A 48 11.12 3.59 -19.90
N TRP A 49 9.81 3.82 -20.05
CA TRP A 49 9.01 4.59 -19.09
C TRP A 49 9.00 4.00 -17.68
N SER A 50 9.13 2.67 -17.56
CA SER A 50 9.22 1.94 -16.30
C SER A 50 10.65 1.75 -15.77
N CYS A 51 11.63 2.44 -16.36
CA CYS A 51 13.04 2.43 -15.96
C CYS A 51 13.66 1.02 -15.93
N LEU A 52 13.20 0.12 -16.80
CA LEU A 52 13.71 -1.25 -16.84
C LEU A 52 15.05 -1.32 -17.60
N GLU A 53 15.97 -2.12 -17.06
CA GLU A 53 17.26 -2.38 -17.69
C GLU A 53 17.10 -3.14 -19.01
N LYS A 54 18.13 -3.06 -19.87
CA LYS A 54 18.11 -3.63 -21.21
C LYS A 54 17.90 -5.14 -21.18
N GLU A 55 18.57 -5.82 -20.27
CA GLU A 55 18.53 -7.28 -20.10
C GLU A 55 17.10 -7.73 -19.74
N VAL A 56 16.46 -7.05 -18.79
CA VAL A 56 15.06 -7.32 -18.40
C VAL A 56 14.10 -7.02 -19.55
N THR A 57 14.35 -5.94 -20.31
CA THR A 57 13.56 -5.57 -21.48
C THR A 57 13.62 -6.65 -22.57
N GLU A 58 14.79 -7.24 -22.81
CA GLU A 58 14.97 -8.34 -23.77
C GLU A 58 14.22 -9.60 -23.35
N GLU A 59 14.23 -9.94 -22.06
CA GLU A 59 13.43 -11.06 -21.52
C GLU A 59 11.92 -10.81 -21.70
N ILE A 60 11.43 -9.60 -21.41
CA ILE A 60 10.01 -9.24 -21.59
C ILE A 60 9.61 -9.27 -23.06
N LEU A 61 10.48 -8.85 -23.99
CA LEU A 61 10.22 -8.96 -25.43
C LEU A 61 10.10 -10.42 -25.88
N ALA A 62 10.94 -11.32 -25.36
CA ALA A 62 10.84 -12.74 -25.64
C ALA A 62 9.50 -13.32 -25.13
N VAL A 63 9.08 -12.95 -23.91
CA VAL A 63 7.77 -13.32 -23.37
C VAL A 63 6.65 -12.76 -24.24
N GLY A 64 6.72 -11.48 -24.63
CA GLY A 64 5.73 -10.83 -25.49
C GLY A 64 5.54 -11.54 -26.82
N LYS A 65 6.63 -12.02 -27.44
CA LYS A 65 6.57 -12.83 -28.66
C LYS A 65 5.79 -14.13 -28.46
N VAL A 66 6.13 -14.91 -27.42
CA VAL A 66 5.45 -16.17 -27.11
C VAL A 66 3.96 -15.94 -26.82
N VAL A 67 3.63 -14.89 -26.07
CA VAL A 67 2.24 -14.51 -25.75
C VAL A 67 1.47 -14.10 -27.01
N ALA A 68 2.08 -13.34 -27.93
CA ALA A 68 1.44 -12.91 -29.17
C ALA A 68 1.15 -14.08 -30.14
N GLU A 69 2.08 -15.05 -30.21
CA GLU A 69 2.01 -16.21 -31.10
C GLU A 69 1.13 -17.34 -30.56
N THR A 70 0.85 -17.37 -29.25
CA THR A 70 0.04 -18.42 -28.59
C THR A 70 -1.39 -17.94 -28.31
N PRO A 71 -2.43 -18.44 -29.00
CA PRO A 71 -3.81 -17.97 -28.84
C PRO A 71 -4.32 -18.01 -27.39
N ALA A 72 -4.02 -19.08 -26.63
CA ALA A 72 -4.43 -19.20 -25.23
C ALA A 72 -3.77 -18.15 -24.33
N LEU A 73 -2.45 -17.97 -24.42
CA LEU A 73 -1.74 -16.93 -23.66
C LEU A 73 -2.23 -15.53 -24.04
N ARG A 74 -2.46 -15.28 -25.33
CA ARG A 74 -2.97 -14.00 -25.83
C ARG A 74 -4.33 -13.67 -25.23
N ALA A 75 -5.23 -14.65 -25.20
CA ALA A 75 -6.56 -14.51 -24.59
C ALA A 75 -6.46 -14.25 -23.07
N PHE A 76 -5.58 -14.97 -22.38
CA PHE A 76 -5.38 -14.81 -20.93
C PHE A 76 -4.75 -13.45 -20.58
N ALA A 77 -3.74 -13.01 -21.33
CA ALA A 77 -3.10 -11.70 -21.16
C ALA A 77 -4.11 -10.57 -21.41
N TRP A 78 -4.90 -10.69 -22.48
CA TRP A 78 -6.00 -9.76 -22.75
C TRP A 78 -7.02 -9.75 -21.61
N HIS A 79 -7.35 -10.91 -21.04
CA HIS A 79 -8.32 -10.98 -19.96
C HIS A 79 -7.90 -10.19 -18.72
N ILE A 80 -6.63 -10.31 -18.33
CA ILE A 80 -6.06 -9.54 -17.22
C ILE A 80 -6.04 -8.05 -17.58
N TYR A 81 -5.52 -7.69 -18.75
CA TYR A 81 -5.48 -6.31 -19.23
C TYR A 81 -6.88 -5.67 -19.24
N TYR A 82 -7.88 -6.41 -19.75
CA TYR A 82 -9.26 -5.96 -19.85
C TYR A 82 -9.85 -5.67 -18.47
N LYS A 83 -9.62 -6.57 -17.50
CA LYS A 83 -10.04 -6.37 -16.11
C LYS A 83 -9.39 -5.15 -15.47
N LEU A 84 -8.11 -4.91 -15.75
CA LEU A 84 -7.38 -3.76 -15.21
C LEU A 84 -7.90 -2.44 -15.81
N MET A 85 -8.12 -2.41 -17.13
CA MET A 85 -8.45 -1.18 -17.87
C MET A 85 -9.94 -0.80 -17.86
N PHE A 86 -10.83 -1.77 -18.09
CA PHE A 86 -12.21 -1.44 -18.48
C PHE A 86 -13.25 -1.74 -17.40
N LEU A 87 -12.93 -2.57 -16.40
CA LEU A 87 -13.88 -2.81 -15.33
C LEU A 87 -14.01 -1.60 -14.42
N PRO A 88 -15.20 -1.34 -13.85
CA PRO A 88 -15.45 -0.20 -13.00
C PRO A 88 -14.39 -0.08 -11.89
N PHE A 89 -13.83 1.12 -11.77
CA PHE A 89 -12.87 1.47 -10.73
C PHE A 89 -13.54 2.44 -9.76
N SER A 90 -14.35 1.89 -8.86
CA SER A 90 -14.97 2.67 -7.80
C SER A 90 -13.95 3.09 -6.74
N TYR A 91 -14.27 4.20 -6.10
CA TYR A 91 -13.55 4.74 -4.96
C TYR A 91 -13.55 3.74 -3.78
N GLY A 92 -12.42 3.62 -3.09
CA GLY A 92 -12.30 2.90 -1.81
C GLY A 92 -12.17 1.37 -1.75
N ASN A 93 -12.24 0.54 -2.82
CA ASN A 93 -11.96 -0.91 -2.64
C ASN A 93 -11.67 -1.79 -3.88
N TYR A 94 -10.95 -2.88 -3.56
CA TYR A 94 -10.45 -4.02 -4.33
C TYR A 94 -11.51 -4.81 -5.13
N SER A 95 -12.10 -4.24 -6.18
CA SER A 95 -13.15 -5.00 -6.92
C SER A 95 -12.63 -6.22 -7.69
N HIS A 96 -11.31 -6.37 -7.90
CA HIS A 96 -10.72 -7.51 -8.61
C HIS A 96 -9.34 -7.85 -8.06
N SER A 97 -9.30 -8.64 -6.98
CA SER A 97 -8.05 -9.28 -6.56
C SER A 97 -7.66 -10.32 -7.62
N PHE A 98 -6.39 -10.30 -8.01
CA PHE A 98 -5.77 -11.35 -8.82
C PHE A 98 -4.98 -12.33 -7.94
N GLY A 99 -5.18 -12.28 -6.62
CA GLY A 99 -4.59 -13.24 -5.68
C GLY A 99 -4.98 -14.66 -6.05
N GLY A 100 -4.00 -15.56 -6.09
CA GLY A 100 -4.18 -16.96 -6.48
C GLY A 100 -4.28 -17.21 -7.99
N TRP A 101 -4.15 -16.18 -8.84
CA TRP A 101 -4.09 -16.39 -10.28
C TRP A 101 -2.77 -17.08 -10.68
N PRO A 102 -2.81 -18.04 -11.61
CA PRO A 102 -1.67 -18.91 -11.92
C PRO A 102 -0.66 -18.25 -12.86
N LEU A 103 0.61 -18.62 -12.70
CA LEU A 103 1.64 -18.32 -13.70
C LEU A 103 1.50 -19.28 -14.91
N PRO A 104 1.71 -18.81 -16.15
CA PRO A 104 1.71 -19.67 -17.34
C PRO A 104 3.04 -20.44 -17.51
N GLU A 105 3.42 -21.21 -16.49
CA GLU A 105 4.69 -21.95 -16.43
C GLU A 105 4.87 -22.95 -17.57
N HIS A 106 3.79 -23.59 -18.03
CA HIS A 106 3.84 -24.56 -19.12
C HIS A 106 4.45 -23.98 -20.40
N HIS A 107 4.20 -22.70 -20.67
CA HIS A 107 4.64 -22.04 -21.89
C HIS A 107 5.90 -21.19 -21.70
N LEU A 108 6.09 -20.62 -20.50
CA LEU A 108 7.13 -19.62 -20.26
C LEU A 108 8.26 -20.10 -19.33
N GLY A 109 8.11 -21.23 -18.65
CA GLY A 109 9.11 -21.77 -17.72
C GLY A 109 9.58 -20.72 -16.70
N HIS A 110 10.89 -20.48 -16.64
CA HIS A 110 11.49 -19.51 -15.72
C HIS A 110 11.10 -18.04 -16.00
N ALA A 111 10.55 -17.74 -17.18
CA ALA A 111 10.07 -16.39 -17.52
C ALA A 111 8.59 -16.17 -17.15
N ALA A 112 7.92 -17.15 -16.54
CA ALA A 112 6.48 -17.08 -16.29
C ALA A 112 6.07 -15.92 -15.37
N GLY A 113 6.94 -15.49 -14.45
CA GLY A 113 6.69 -14.31 -13.61
C GLY A 113 6.65 -12.99 -14.40
N LEU A 114 7.36 -12.89 -15.52
CA LEU A 114 7.36 -11.70 -16.38
C LEU A 114 6.06 -11.54 -17.20
N PHE A 115 5.22 -12.58 -17.27
CA PHE A 115 3.92 -12.48 -17.93
C PHE A 115 3.05 -11.37 -17.33
N TYR A 116 3.00 -11.25 -16.01
CA TYR A 116 2.24 -10.20 -15.33
C TYR A 116 2.90 -8.83 -15.46
N VAL A 117 4.24 -8.77 -15.57
CA VAL A 117 4.98 -7.54 -15.88
C VAL A 117 4.59 -7.04 -17.26
N LEU A 118 4.57 -7.91 -18.27
CA LEU A 118 4.15 -7.57 -19.64
C LEU A 118 2.73 -6.99 -19.67
N VAL A 119 1.79 -7.59 -18.94
CA VAL A 119 0.41 -7.07 -18.89
C VAL A 119 0.34 -5.72 -18.16
N ALA A 120 1.09 -5.54 -17.07
CA ALA A 120 1.17 -4.25 -16.37
C ALA A 120 1.77 -3.15 -17.25
N LEU A 121 2.80 -3.47 -18.04
CA LEU A 121 3.41 -2.56 -19.00
C LEU A 121 2.42 -2.11 -20.10
N GLY A 122 1.42 -2.93 -20.43
CA GLY A 122 0.36 -2.51 -21.34
C GLY A 122 -0.47 -1.31 -20.86
N LEU A 123 -0.46 -1.03 -19.55
CA LEU A 123 -1.13 0.11 -18.95
C LEU A 123 -0.30 1.41 -19.04
N VAL A 124 1.00 1.32 -19.35
CA VAL A 124 1.94 2.45 -19.34
C VAL A 124 1.53 3.56 -20.31
N PRO A 125 1.20 3.29 -21.60
CA PRO A 125 0.82 4.36 -22.52
C PRO A 125 -0.38 5.17 -22.04
N HIS A 126 -1.36 4.51 -21.42
CA HIS A 126 -2.55 5.15 -20.86
C HIS A 126 -2.21 6.00 -19.63
N THR A 127 -1.32 5.50 -18.78
CA THR A 127 -0.83 6.23 -17.60
C THR A 127 -0.08 7.49 -18.02
N VAL A 128 0.89 7.36 -18.93
CA VAL A 128 1.70 8.48 -19.43
C VAL A 128 0.79 9.56 -20.00
N LYS A 129 -0.11 9.18 -20.93
CA LYS A 129 -1.07 10.11 -21.54
C LYS A 129 -1.91 10.81 -20.46
N LYS A 130 -2.52 10.05 -19.55
CA LYS A 130 -3.40 10.61 -18.52
C LYS A 130 -2.66 11.58 -17.59
N GLN A 131 -1.46 11.23 -17.15
CA GLN A 131 -0.71 12.06 -16.22
C GLN A 131 -0.08 13.28 -16.92
N GLN A 132 0.31 13.18 -18.19
CA GLN A 132 0.71 14.35 -18.98
C GLN A 132 -0.46 15.32 -19.21
N GLU A 133 -1.67 14.82 -19.48
CA GLU A 133 -2.90 15.64 -19.52
C GLU A 133 -3.20 16.34 -18.18
N MET A 134 -2.70 15.78 -17.07
CA MET A 134 -2.76 16.38 -15.73
C MET A 134 -1.59 17.32 -15.43
N ASN A 135 -0.71 17.58 -16.40
CA ASN A 135 0.52 18.36 -16.28
C ASN A 135 1.52 17.80 -15.25
N ILE A 136 1.52 16.48 -15.04
CA ILE A 136 2.49 15.84 -14.17
C ILE A 136 3.86 15.77 -14.87
N PRO A 137 4.95 16.21 -14.21
CA PRO A 137 6.30 16.10 -14.78
C PRO A 137 6.69 14.65 -15.11
N ASP A 138 7.30 14.44 -16.28
CA ASP A 138 7.73 13.12 -16.76
C ASP A 138 8.58 12.35 -15.74
N LYS A 139 9.40 13.05 -14.94
CA LYS A 139 10.17 12.42 -13.86
C LYS A 139 9.26 11.73 -12.84
N ILE A 140 8.18 12.39 -12.39
CA ILE A 140 7.22 11.81 -11.43
C ILE A 140 6.46 10.65 -12.08
N ILE A 141 6.13 10.75 -13.37
CA ILE A 141 5.49 9.66 -14.11
C ILE A 141 6.41 8.43 -14.14
N ARG A 142 7.69 8.60 -14.49
CA ARG A 142 8.70 7.52 -14.50
C ARG A 142 8.91 6.92 -13.11
N ASP A 143 9.04 7.76 -12.08
CA ASP A 143 9.17 7.31 -10.69
C ASP A 143 7.93 6.52 -10.22
N THR A 144 6.74 6.85 -10.74
CA THR A 144 5.48 6.15 -10.45
C THR A 144 5.38 4.81 -11.20
N LEU A 145 5.89 4.77 -12.44
CA LEU A 145 5.86 3.59 -13.31
C LEU A 145 7.05 2.63 -13.08
N ASN A 146 7.98 2.96 -12.21
CA ASN A 146 9.18 2.17 -11.98
C ASN A 146 8.84 0.80 -11.36
N LEU A 147 9.18 -0.28 -12.06
CA LEU A 147 8.92 -1.66 -11.64
C LEU A 147 10.17 -2.43 -11.19
N THR A 148 11.35 -1.83 -11.26
CA THR A 148 12.64 -2.49 -11.03
C THR A 148 12.68 -3.24 -9.70
N GLU A 149 12.31 -2.57 -8.62
CA GLU A 149 12.36 -3.14 -7.28
C GLU A 149 11.21 -4.12 -7.00
N SER A 150 10.06 -3.98 -7.67
CA SER A 150 8.98 -4.99 -7.62
C SER A 150 9.44 -6.30 -8.25
N ILE A 151 10.14 -6.21 -9.40
CA ILE A 151 10.72 -7.36 -10.10
C ILE A 151 11.83 -8.01 -9.27
N ALA A 152 12.72 -7.20 -8.69
CA ALA A 152 13.78 -7.67 -7.83
C ALA A 152 13.24 -8.35 -6.56
N PHE A 153 12.22 -7.76 -5.92
CA PHE A 153 11.56 -8.34 -4.74
C PHE A 153 10.93 -9.69 -5.06
N TYR A 154 10.22 -9.79 -6.18
CA TYR A 154 9.61 -11.05 -6.62
C TYR A 154 10.68 -12.12 -6.88
N LYS A 155 11.78 -11.77 -7.56
CA LYS A 155 12.91 -12.67 -7.81
C LYS A 155 13.54 -13.19 -6.53
N ARG A 156 13.75 -12.32 -5.53
CA ARG A 156 14.31 -12.74 -4.22
C ARG A 156 13.38 -13.70 -3.47
N SER A 157 12.07 -13.59 -3.67
CA SER A 157 11.07 -14.37 -2.92
C SER A 157 10.68 -15.68 -3.62
N ASN A 158 10.69 -15.69 -4.96
CA ASN A 158 10.18 -16.78 -5.79
C ASN A 158 11.25 -17.44 -6.69
N GLY A 159 12.46 -16.89 -6.76
CA GLY A 159 13.57 -17.42 -7.56
C GLY A 159 13.55 -17.05 -9.06
N ILE A 160 12.44 -16.49 -9.56
CA ILE A 160 12.27 -16.04 -10.96
C ILE A 160 11.85 -14.57 -11.02
N PRO A 161 12.18 -13.81 -12.07
CA PRO A 161 11.75 -12.42 -12.21
C PRO A 161 10.24 -12.32 -12.50
N GLY A 162 9.58 -11.29 -11.96
CA GLY A 162 8.15 -11.11 -12.16
C GLY A 162 7.49 -10.14 -11.19
N ILE A 163 6.17 -10.14 -11.13
CA ILE A 163 5.40 -9.46 -10.09
C ILE A 163 4.31 -10.40 -9.59
N ASP A 164 3.97 -10.28 -8.30
CA ASP A 164 2.90 -11.09 -7.74
C ASP A 164 1.55 -10.67 -8.34
N PRO A 165 0.72 -11.62 -8.84
CA PRO A 165 -0.59 -11.30 -9.35
C PRO A 165 -1.44 -10.51 -8.35
N SER A 166 -1.37 -10.82 -7.06
CA SER A 166 -2.16 -10.14 -6.02
C SER A 166 -1.94 -8.63 -5.98
N VAL A 167 -0.80 -8.11 -6.44
CA VAL A 167 -0.50 -6.67 -6.43
C VAL A 167 -0.72 -5.96 -7.78
N ILE A 168 -1.01 -6.69 -8.87
CA ILE A 168 -1.11 -6.06 -10.21
C ILE A 168 -2.26 -5.05 -10.30
N HIS A 169 -3.35 -5.25 -9.55
CA HIS A 169 -4.49 -4.34 -9.49
C HIS A 169 -4.10 -2.91 -9.04
N TRP A 170 -2.96 -2.76 -8.35
CA TRP A 170 -2.45 -1.46 -7.89
C TRP A 170 -2.18 -0.49 -9.06
N HIS A 171 -1.78 -1.01 -10.23
CA HIS A 171 -1.49 -0.23 -11.44
C HIS A 171 -2.72 0.51 -11.98
N ARG A 172 -3.94 0.10 -11.58
CA ARG A 172 -5.17 0.85 -11.91
C ARG A 172 -5.15 2.26 -11.32
N LEU A 173 -4.48 2.46 -10.18
CA LEU A 173 -4.28 3.79 -9.60
C LEU A 173 -3.41 4.69 -10.48
N TYR A 174 -2.46 4.10 -11.22
CA TYR A 174 -1.54 4.83 -12.08
C TYR A 174 -2.30 5.35 -13.31
N VAL A 175 -3.04 4.45 -13.96
CA VAL A 175 -3.92 4.76 -15.10
C VAL A 175 -4.98 5.80 -14.70
N ALA A 176 -5.52 5.72 -13.49
CA ALA A 176 -6.51 6.67 -13.00
C ALA A 176 -5.92 8.04 -12.59
N GLY A 177 -4.59 8.21 -12.58
CA GLY A 177 -3.93 9.42 -12.09
C GLY A 177 -4.23 9.71 -10.62
N ARG A 178 -4.32 8.65 -9.80
CA ARG A 178 -4.69 8.74 -8.38
C ARG A 178 -3.51 8.54 -7.43
N LEU A 179 -2.42 7.90 -7.85
CA LEU A 179 -1.24 7.63 -7.04
C LEU A 179 0.02 8.14 -7.74
N PHE A 180 0.93 8.74 -6.97
CA PHE A 180 2.19 9.30 -7.46
C PHE A 180 3.36 8.95 -6.54
N THR A 181 4.49 8.53 -7.10
CA THR A 181 5.75 8.42 -6.36
C THR A 181 6.38 9.80 -6.22
N LEU A 182 6.58 10.27 -4.99
CA LEU A 182 7.15 11.59 -4.69
C LEU A 182 8.29 11.41 -3.71
N GLY A 183 9.52 11.25 -4.22
CA GLY A 183 10.67 10.89 -3.39
C GLY A 183 10.60 9.42 -2.97
N ARG A 184 10.70 9.14 -1.67
CA ARG A 184 10.71 7.76 -1.15
C ARG A 184 9.35 7.07 -1.18
N PHE A 185 8.27 7.80 -1.02
CA PHE A 185 6.94 7.23 -0.83
C PHE A 185 6.00 7.46 -2.01
N GLN A 186 4.92 6.70 -2.03
CA GLN A 186 3.80 6.88 -2.94
C GLN A 186 2.64 7.53 -2.21
N TYR A 187 1.92 8.43 -2.89
CA TYR A 187 0.84 9.20 -2.29
C TYR A 187 -0.40 9.18 -3.17
N LYS A 188 -1.56 8.97 -2.56
CA LYS A 188 -2.87 9.23 -3.16
C LYS A 188 -3.73 10.06 -2.21
N LEU A 189 -4.83 10.61 -2.69
CA LEU A 189 -5.85 11.11 -1.78
C LEU A 189 -6.51 9.91 -1.07
N ALA A 190 -6.45 9.89 0.27
CA ALA A 190 -7.13 8.93 1.13
C ALA A 190 -8.60 9.35 1.24
N GLU A 191 -9.50 8.54 0.69
CA GLU A 191 -10.92 8.78 0.80
C GLU A 191 -11.43 8.47 2.21
N LEU A 192 -11.25 9.43 3.12
CA LEU A 192 -11.80 9.52 4.48
C LEU A 192 -10.91 8.96 5.60
N PHE A 193 -10.42 9.88 6.43
CA PHE A 193 -9.92 9.60 7.77
C PHE A 193 -11.01 8.92 8.60
N SER A 194 -10.66 7.85 9.31
CA SER A 194 -11.64 6.98 9.97
C SER A 194 -11.24 6.53 11.37
N PHE A 195 -10.10 7.01 11.90
CA PHE A 195 -9.67 6.60 13.24
C PHE A 195 -10.32 7.43 14.36
N GLY A 196 -10.60 8.72 14.14
CA GLY A 196 -11.21 9.57 15.17
C GLY A 196 -11.12 11.06 14.92
N ALA A 197 -10.77 11.81 15.96
CA ALA A 197 -10.62 13.27 15.90
C ALA A 197 -9.29 13.72 16.51
N MET A 198 -8.54 14.56 15.79
CA MET A 198 -7.33 15.18 16.31
C MET A 198 -7.62 16.61 16.75
N LEU A 199 -7.18 16.94 17.95
CA LEU A 199 -7.27 18.27 18.54
C LEU A 199 -5.89 18.92 18.57
N ARG A 200 -5.89 20.25 18.50
CA ARG A 200 -4.74 21.13 18.67
C ARG A 200 -5.00 22.10 19.82
N SER A 201 -4.09 22.14 20.77
CA SER A 201 -4.13 23.11 21.85
C SER A 201 -3.84 24.50 21.29
N LYS A 202 -4.62 25.50 21.72
CA LYS A 202 -4.46 26.90 21.31
C LYS A 202 -3.28 27.59 22.00
N SER A 203 -2.85 27.10 23.17
CA SER A 203 -1.80 27.76 23.97
C SER A 203 -0.39 27.34 23.55
N ASP A 204 -0.18 26.05 23.27
CA ASP A 204 1.14 25.47 23.01
C ASP A 204 1.22 24.66 21.71
N GLY A 205 0.10 24.53 20.99
CA GLY A 205 0.06 23.80 19.73
C GLY A 205 0.32 22.30 19.88
N ARG A 206 0.15 21.69 21.07
CA ARG A 206 0.26 20.22 21.20
C ARG A 206 -0.93 19.50 20.54
N ARG A 207 -0.76 18.22 20.22
CA ARG A 207 -1.78 17.38 19.56
C ARG A 207 -2.33 16.34 20.50
N LEU A 208 -3.63 16.11 20.44
CA LEU A 208 -4.30 14.98 21.09
C LEU A 208 -5.23 14.30 20.09
N LEU A 209 -5.02 13.01 19.86
CA LEU A 209 -5.89 12.17 19.05
C LEU A 209 -6.86 11.40 19.95
N PHE A 210 -8.15 11.43 19.62
CA PHE A 210 -9.19 10.66 20.28
C PHE A 210 -9.72 9.58 19.34
N ALA A 211 -9.91 8.36 19.87
CA ALA A 211 -10.45 7.23 19.11
C ALA A 211 -11.96 7.39 18.83
N GLU A 212 -12.40 6.93 17.65
CA GLU A 212 -13.82 6.73 17.32
C GLU A 212 -14.51 5.81 18.35
N PRO A 213 -15.84 5.92 18.53
CA PRO A 213 -16.59 5.03 19.43
C PRO A 213 -16.62 3.59 18.91
N GLY A 214 -16.71 2.62 19.82
CA GLY A 214 -16.88 1.19 19.51
C GLY A 214 -15.58 0.42 19.22
N MET A 215 -14.42 1.08 19.28
CA MET A 215 -13.12 0.42 19.17
C MET A 215 -12.81 -0.34 20.46
N ARG A 216 -12.33 -1.58 20.33
CA ARG A 216 -11.98 -2.44 21.46
C ARG A 216 -10.49 -2.35 21.75
N PHE A 217 -10.13 -2.03 22.98
CA PHE A 217 -8.75 -1.97 23.44
C PHE A 217 -8.51 -3.03 24.52
N ASN A 218 -7.33 -3.67 24.45
CA ASN A 218 -6.84 -4.51 25.55
C ASN A 218 -6.22 -3.64 26.67
N SER A 219 -5.79 -4.30 27.75
CA SER A 219 -5.17 -3.68 28.93
C SER A 219 -3.91 -2.84 28.64
N LYS A 220 -3.30 -3.00 27.46
CA LYS A 220 -2.14 -2.23 27.01
C LYS A 220 -2.50 -1.09 26.04
N GLY A 221 -3.79 -0.87 25.77
CA GLY A 221 -4.23 0.20 24.86
C GLY A 221 -4.13 -0.12 23.38
N PHE A 222 -3.83 -1.37 22.99
CA PHE A 222 -3.81 -1.78 21.58
C PHE A 222 -5.19 -2.25 21.15
N ILE A 223 -5.51 -2.08 19.87
CA ILE A 223 -6.77 -2.60 19.30
C ILE A 223 -6.77 -4.12 19.40
N VAL A 224 -7.87 -4.64 19.92
CA VAL A 224 -8.12 -6.09 19.98
C VAL A 224 -8.21 -6.64 18.57
N GLN A 225 -7.49 -7.72 18.32
CA GLN A 225 -7.41 -8.36 17.01
C GLN A 225 -8.70 -9.11 16.68
N SER A 226 -8.95 -9.32 15.38
CA SER A 226 -10.11 -10.07 14.92
C SER A 226 -10.10 -11.51 15.45
N GLY A 227 -11.22 -11.95 16.02
CA GLY A 227 -11.35 -13.28 16.64
C GLY A 227 -10.82 -13.37 18.07
N CYS A 228 -10.37 -12.26 18.65
CA CYS A 228 -9.89 -12.15 20.03
C CYS A 228 -10.76 -11.21 20.87
N GLU A 229 -12.05 -11.07 20.54
CA GLU A 229 -12.93 -10.07 21.15
C GLU A 229 -13.07 -10.19 22.68
N SER A 230 -12.80 -11.38 23.23
CA SER A 230 -12.72 -11.66 24.68
C SER A 230 -11.59 -10.90 25.39
N ASP A 231 -10.55 -10.48 24.66
CA ASP A 231 -9.36 -9.81 25.20
C ASP A 231 -9.59 -8.30 25.35
N SER A 232 -10.84 -7.85 25.22
CA SER A 232 -11.26 -6.46 25.29
C SER A 232 -11.48 -6.00 26.73
N ASP A 233 -10.58 -5.16 27.23
CA ASP A 233 -10.70 -4.51 28.54
C ASP A 233 -11.54 -3.22 28.49
N ARG A 234 -11.53 -2.53 27.34
CA ARG A 234 -12.24 -1.26 27.17
C ARG A 234 -12.85 -1.12 25.79
N ILE A 235 -14.03 -0.51 25.72
CA ILE A 235 -14.66 -0.07 24.47
C ILE A 235 -14.65 1.45 24.47
N SER A 236 -14.14 2.05 23.40
CA SER A 236 -14.08 3.49 23.26
C SER A 236 -15.47 4.11 23.12
N SER A 237 -15.59 5.34 23.59
CA SER A 237 -16.70 6.25 23.33
C SER A 237 -16.12 7.59 22.94
N PHE A 238 -16.85 8.35 22.12
CA PHE A 238 -16.44 9.67 21.69
C PHE A 238 -17.64 10.62 21.75
N GLU A 239 -17.42 11.82 22.27
CA GLU A 239 -18.41 12.89 22.35
C GLU A 239 -17.76 14.20 21.90
N LEU A 240 -18.42 14.88 20.96
CA LEU A 240 -18.06 16.21 20.50
C LEU A 240 -19.28 17.12 20.65
N THR A 241 -19.15 18.14 21.49
CA THR A 241 -20.15 19.21 21.67
C THR A 241 -19.56 20.57 21.30
N ASP A 242 -20.38 21.60 21.36
CA ASP A 242 -19.91 22.98 21.17
C ASP A 242 -18.93 23.45 22.26
N THR A 243 -18.95 22.81 23.44
CA THR A 243 -18.19 23.25 24.62
C THR A 243 -16.98 22.38 24.93
N HIS A 244 -17.02 21.10 24.59
CA HIS A 244 -15.96 20.15 24.93
C HIS A 244 -15.89 18.97 23.96
N VAL A 245 -14.76 18.27 24.01
CA VAL A 245 -14.53 16.95 23.41
C VAL A 245 -14.20 15.98 24.52
N SER A 246 -14.83 14.81 24.56
CA SER A 246 -14.54 13.76 25.53
C SER A 246 -14.39 12.40 24.84
N GLY A 247 -13.40 11.61 25.24
CA GLY A 247 -13.19 10.28 24.70
C GLY A 247 -11.91 9.65 25.18
N PHE A 248 -11.42 8.65 24.47
CA PHE A 248 -10.20 7.91 24.81
C PHE A 248 -9.03 8.48 24.02
N PRO A 249 -8.09 9.19 24.67
CA PRO A 249 -6.95 9.76 23.98
C PRO A 249 -5.95 8.66 23.60
N VAL A 250 -5.14 8.94 22.59
CA VAL A 250 -4.11 8.04 22.05
C VAL A 250 -2.75 8.68 22.23
N SER A 251 -1.79 7.93 22.79
CA SER A 251 -0.39 8.34 22.82
C SER A 251 0.18 8.38 21.40
N PRO A 252 1.04 9.35 21.05
CA PRO A 252 1.78 9.35 19.79
C PRO A 252 2.74 8.16 19.66
N GLU A 253 2.91 7.36 20.71
CA GLU A 253 3.61 6.06 20.69
C GLU A 253 2.72 4.90 20.23
N GLY A 254 1.44 5.15 19.89
CA GLY A 254 0.60 4.19 19.17
C GLY A 254 -0.28 3.30 20.04
N PHE A 255 -0.56 3.68 21.27
CA PHE A 255 -1.54 3.00 22.15
C PHE A 255 -2.56 3.99 22.72
N ALA A 256 -3.78 3.50 22.98
CA ALA A 256 -4.84 4.29 23.61
C ALA A 256 -4.72 4.25 25.15
N PHE A 257 -5.02 5.37 25.80
CA PHE A 257 -5.30 5.37 27.23
C PHE A 257 -6.67 4.75 27.49
N LEU A 258 -6.82 4.06 28.63
CA LEU A 258 -8.06 3.32 28.98
C LEU A 258 -9.04 4.13 29.84
N GLU A 259 -8.71 5.39 30.10
CA GLU A 259 -9.55 6.37 30.80
C GLU A 259 -9.98 7.47 29.84
N LYS A 260 -11.16 8.03 30.08
CA LYS A 260 -11.63 9.17 29.29
C LYS A 260 -10.89 10.43 29.70
N HIS A 261 -10.60 11.25 28.71
CA HIS A 261 -10.10 12.60 28.89
C HIS A 261 -11.05 13.60 28.23
N THR A 262 -11.22 14.77 28.83
CA THR A 262 -12.13 15.82 28.35
C THR A 262 -11.37 17.12 28.13
N CYS A 263 -11.42 17.64 26.91
CA CYS A 263 -10.80 18.90 26.51
C CYS A 263 -11.87 19.98 26.27
N SER A 264 -11.67 21.20 26.78
CA SER A 264 -12.55 22.32 26.47
C SER A 264 -12.33 22.84 25.04
N ARG A 265 -13.41 23.11 24.30
CA ARG A 265 -13.36 23.76 22.97
C ARG A 265 -12.89 25.22 23.04
N LYS A 266 -12.87 25.82 24.23
CA LYS A 266 -12.24 27.13 24.46
C LYS A 266 -10.74 27.07 24.30
N GLU A 267 -10.11 25.97 24.74
CA GLU A 267 -8.66 25.78 24.75
C GLU A 267 -8.16 24.92 23.57
N TRP A 268 -9.04 24.15 22.93
CA TRP A 268 -8.67 23.19 21.89
C TRP A 268 -9.50 23.32 20.62
N ASP A 269 -8.79 23.33 19.49
CA ASP A 269 -9.37 23.26 18.15
C ASP A 269 -9.39 21.84 17.63
N VAL A 270 -10.51 21.38 17.08
CA VAL A 270 -10.57 20.13 16.33
C VAL A 270 -10.03 20.40 14.93
N ILE A 271 -8.89 19.79 14.60
CA ILE A 271 -8.15 20.01 13.36
C ILE A 271 -8.23 18.83 12.37
N LEU A 272 -8.62 17.64 12.86
CA LEU A 272 -8.98 16.50 12.02
C LEU A 272 -10.22 15.81 12.58
N ARG A 273 -11.08 15.29 11.70
CA ARG A 273 -12.31 14.57 12.02
C ARG A 273 -12.49 13.41 11.07
N ARG A 274 -13.26 12.41 11.52
CA ARG A 274 -13.76 11.35 10.66
C ARG A 274 -14.41 11.95 9.42
N GLY A 275 -14.04 11.44 8.25
CA GLY A 275 -14.50 11.94 6.96
C GLY A 275 -13.55 12.93 6.28
N ASP A 276 -12.52 13.45 6.98
CA ASP A 276 -11.55 14.33 6.33
C ASP A 276 -10.75 13.57 5.27
N ILE A 277 -10.54 14.20 4.11
CA ILE A 277 -9.69 13.66 3.05
C ILE A 277 -8.24 14.00 3.40
N LEU A 278 -7.37 13.00 3.45
CA LEU A 278 -5.95 13.13 3.76
C LEU A 278 -5.08 12.63 2.59
N LEU A 279 -3.77 12.76 2.68
CA LEU A 279 -2.85 12.07 1.78
C LEU A 279 -2.55 10.66 2.32
N ASP A 280 -2.96 9.62 1.60
CA ASP A 280 -2.61 8.22 1.88
C ASP A 280 -1.18 7.95 1.42
N LEU A 281 -0.31 7.61 2.36
CA LEU A 281 1.07 7.25 2.08
C LEU A 281 1.23 5.74 1.98
N HIS A 282 1.86 5.31 0.90
CA HIS A 282 2.26 3.93 0.61
C HIS A 282 3.78 3.82 0.48
N ILE A 283 4.31 2.67 0.88
CA ILE A 283 5.74 2.44 1.02
C ILE A 283 6.14 1.35 0.01
N PRO A 284 6.62 1.72 -1.20
CA PRO A 284 7.13 0.73 -2.14
C PRO A 284 8.36 0.02 -1.55
N SER A 285 8.66 -1.18 -2.05
CA SER A 285 9.86 -1.95 -1.68
C SER A 285 11.16 -1.18 -1.99
N GLY A 286 12.26 -1.59 -1.35
CA GLY A 286 13.59 -1.00 -1.56
C GLY A 286 13.78 0.42 -1.01
N GLY A 287 14.72 1.18 -1.58
CA GLY A 287 14.93 2.62 -1.33
C GLY A 287 15.42 3.07 0.06
N LYS A 288 15.36 2.20 1.09
CA LYS A 288 15.54 2.54 2.53
C LYS A 288 14.58 3.65 3.00
N MET A 289 14.42 3.86 4.29
CA MET A 289 13.59 4.95 4.83
C MET A 289 14.47 5.89 5.66
N THR A 290 15.58 6.36 5.08
CA THR A 290 16.46 7.28 5.81
C THR A 290 15.68 8.53 6.22
N PRO A 291 16.00 9.16 7.37
CA PRO A 291 15.30 10.37 7.81
C PRO A 291 15.19 11.44 6.72
N ASP A 292 16.27 11.69 5.97
CA ASP A 292 16.28 12.68 4.89
C ASP A 292 15.34 12.32 3.74
N ALA A 293 15.34 11.05 3.30
CA ALA A 293 14.48 10.60 2.22
C ALA A 293 12.99 10.62 2.62
N CYS A 294 12.70 10.33 3.90
CA CYS A 294 11.35 10.46 4.45
C CYS A 294 10.89 11.92 4.49
N HIS A 295 11.75 12.82 4.98
CA HIS A 295 11.47 14.26 5.04
C HIS A 295 11.23 14.86 3.65
N GLU A 296 12.14 14.61 2.71
CA GLU A 296 12.04 15.06 1.32
C GLU A 296 10.75 14.56 0.67
N SER A 297 10.41 13.28 0.89
CA SER A 297 9.18 12.68 0.37
C SER A 297 7.92 13.39 0.88
N LEU A 298 7.85 13.67 2.19
CA LEU A 298 6.73 14.40 2.80
C LEU A 298 6.63 15.84 2.26
N GLU A 299 7.78 16.52 2.12
CA GLU A 299 7.83 17.86 1.55
C GLU A 299 7.30 17.89 0.10
N LEU A 300 7.80 16.99 -0.74
CA LEU A 300 7.36 16.86 -2.13
C LEU A 300 5.86 16.56 -2.21
N ALA A 301 5.33 15.69 -1.34
CA ALA A 301 3.91 15.38 -1.28
C ALA A 301 3.05 16.61 -0.97
N PHE A 302 3.36 17.34 0.10
CA PHE A 302 2.57 18.52 0.44
C PHE A 302 2.65 19.60 -0.64
N ARG A 303 3.82 19.81 -1.25
CA ARG A 303 4.00 20.75 -2.37
C ARG A 303 3.15 20.33 -3.56
N PHE A 304 3.31 19.09 -4.02
CA PHE A 304 2.64 18.54 -5.18
C PHE A 304 1.10 18.59 -5.05
N PHE A 305 0.54 18.09 -3.95
CA PHE A 305 -0.92 18.04 -3.79
C PHE A 305 -1.54 19.41 -3.54
N ARG A 306 -0.83 20.37 -2.92
CA ARG A 306 -1.33 21.75 -2.80
C ARG A 306 -1.47 22.42 -4.16
N GLU A 307 -0.53 22.17 -5.07
CA GLU A 307 -0.55 22.71 -6.43
C GLU A 307 -1.61 22.01 -7.30
N HIS A 308 -1.64 20.68 -7.30
CA HIS A 308 -2.47 19.90 -8.22
C HIS A 308 -3.90 19.67 -7.72
N ARG A 309 -4.15 19.74 -6.40
CA ARG A 309 -5.43 19.42 -5.75
C ARG A 309 -5.79 20.43 -4.63
N PRO A 310 -5.76 21.75 -4.90
CA PRO A 310 -6.00 22.77 -3.88
C PRO A 310 -7.40 22.63 -3.27
N GLY A 311 -7.48 22.68 -1.94
CA GLY A 311 -8.74 22.65 -1.19
C GLY A 311 -9.45 21.29 -1.14
N GLN A 312 -8.87 20.22 -1.70
CA GLN A 312 -9.51 18.89 -1.73
C GLN A 312 -9.17 18.00 -0.52
N PHE A 313 -8.24 18.43 0.34
CA PHE A 313 -7.74 17.62 1.45
C PHE A 313 -7.30 18.52 2.61
N VAL A 314 -7.31 17.95 3.82
CA VAL A 314 -6.60 18.55 4.95
C VAL A 314 -5.11 18.24 4.77
N PRO A 315 -4.19 19.22 4.90
CA PRO A 315 -2.74 19.02 4.77
C PRO A 315 -2.12 18.11 5.86
N ALA A 316 -2.48 16.83 5.83
CA ALA A 316 -1.98 15.77 6.65
C ALA A 316 -1.77 14.51 5.81
N VAL A 317 -0.76 13.73 6.19
CA VAL A 317 -0.48 12.40 5.67
C VAL A 317 -0.99 11.38 6.68
N ILE A 318 -1.57 10.29 6.17
CA ILE A 318 -1.94 9.11 6.92
C ILE A 318 -1.33 7.88 6.26
N SER A 319 -0.99 6.88 7.05
CA SER A 319 -0.73 5.53 6.54
C SER A 319 -1.13 4.50 7.57
N ARG A 320 -1.51 3.31 7.12
CA ARG A 320 -1.72 2.13 7.96
C ARG A 320 -0.89 1.01 7.38
N SER A 321 0.05 0.49 8.16
CA SER A 321 1.02 -0.48 7.67
C SER A 321 1.65 -1.25 8.81
N TRP A 322 2.04 -2.49 8.51
CA TRP A 322 2.86 -3.33 9.40
C TRP A 322 4.17 -2.64 9.77
N ILE A 323 4.63 -1.72 8.92
CA ILE A 323 5.80 -0.89 9.18
C ILE A 323 5.62 -0.09 10.46
N PHE A 324 4.41 0.37 10.81
CA PHE A 324 4.14 1.14 12.03
C PHE A 324 3.84 0.25 13.25
N ASN A 325 4.24 -1.01 13.23
CA ASN A 325 4.16 -1.90 14.37
C ASN A 325 5.14 -1.46 15.48
N THR A 326 4.59 -1.05 16.63
CA THR A 326 5.35 -0.58 17.80
C THR A 326 6.31 -1.63 18.38
N GLN A 327 6.07 -2.93 18.16
CA GLN A 327 7.01 -3.99 18.55
C GLN A 327 8.36 -3.83 17.82
N PHE A 328 8.37 -3.39 16.56
CA PHE A 328 9.62 -3.18 15.82
C PHE A 328 10.35 -1.93 16.29
N GLU A 329 9.64 -0.93 16.79
CA GLU A 329 10.27 0.22 17.44
C GLU A 329 11.04 -0.21 18.70
N GLU A 330 10.39 -0.99 19.56
CA GLU A 330 10.95 -1.53 20.81
C GLU A 330 12.18 -2.41 20.53
N MET A 331 12.11 -3.24 19.48
CA MET A 331 13.14 -4.24 19.17
C MET A 331 14.28 -3.71 18.28
N LEU A 332 14.03 -2.66 17.49
CA LEU A 332 14.97 -2.11 16.51
C LEU A 332 15.02 -0.56 16.57
N PRO A 333 15.33 0.04 17.73
CA PRO A 333 15.21 1.49 17.95
C PRO A 333 16.10 2.34 17.04
N ASP A 334 17.26 1.81 16.63
CA ASP A 334 18.19 2.54 15.75
C ASP A 334 17.83 2.46 14.25
N SER A 335 16.82 1.65 13.91
CA SER A 335 16.40 1.45 12.54
C SER A 335 15.79 2.71 11.93
N ASN A 336 15.89 2.81 10.60
CA ASN A 336 15.22 3.84 9.84
C ASN A 336 13.68 3.83 10.02
N LEU A 337 13.12 2.65 10.26
CA LEU A 337 11.69 2.47 10.54
C LEU A 337 11.30 3.11 11.89
N ALA A 338 12.05 2.81 12.95
CA ALA A 338 11.85 3.41 14.26
C ALA A 338 12.06 4.94 14.24
N LYS A 339 13.07 5.42 13.51
CA LYS A 339 13.30 6.87 13.33
C LYS A 339 12.11 7.57 12.68
N LEU A 340 11.50 6.97 11.66
CA LEU A 340 10.28 7.50 11.05
C LEU A 340 9.09 7.49 12.03
N MET A 341 8.92 6.41 12.81
CA MET A 341 7.87 6.32 13.83
C MET A 341 7.94 7.43 14.87
N CYS A 342 9.14 7.80 15.30
CA CYS A 342 9.36 8.89 16.26
C CYS A 342 8.91 10.26 15.73
N GLU A 343 8.94 10.46 14.41
CA GLU A 343 8.52 11.71 13.77
C GLU A 343 7.01 11.79 13.52
N CYS A 344 6.27 10.70 13.68
CA CYS A 344 4.84 10.64 13.41
C CYS A 344 4.01 10.56 14.69
N TYR A 345 2.73 10.94 14.58
CA TYR A 345 1.74 10.63 15.61
C TYR A 345 1.18 9.24 15.31
N LEU A 346 1.63 8.23 16.06
CA LEU A 346 1.16 6.86 15.85
C LEU A 346 -0.23 6.64 16.46
N PHE A 347 -0.95 5.67 15.91
CA PHE A 347 -2.21 5.18 16.47
C PHE A 347 -2.36 3.67 16.21
N PRO A 348 -3.03 2.93 17.11
CA PRO A 348 -3.19 1.49 16.93
C PRO A 348 -4.15 1.17 15.77
N CYS A 349 -3.92 0.08 15.05
CA CYS A 349 -4.83 -0.40 13.99
C CYS A 349 -5.27 -1.86 14.25
N PRO A 350 -6.46 -2.28 13.76
CA PRO A 350 -6.84 -3.69 13.76
C PRO A 350 -5.81 -4.52 12.98
N SER A 351 -5.46 -5.69 13.52
CA SER A 351 -4.42 -6.57 12.98
C SER A 351 -4.94 -8.01 12.89
N ASP A 352 -4.47 -8.76 11.90
CA ASP A 352 -4.72 -10.21 11.78
C ASP A 352 -3.68 -11.06 12.54
N GLY A 353 -2.69 -10.41 13.15
CA GLY A 353 -1.60 -11.04 13.89
C GLY A 353 -0.42 -11.52 13.04
N LYS A 354 -0.51 -11.40 11.71
CA LYS A 354 0.52 -11.77 10.72
C LYS A 354 0.85 -10.63 9.74
N ASP A 355 0.34 -9.43 9.98
CA ASP A 355 0.60 -8.24 9.17
C ASP A 355 2.09 -8.04 8.82
N GLY A 356 2.36 -7.82 7.54
CA GLY A 356 3.71 -7.57 7.03
C GLY A 356 4.49 -8.80 6.60
N PHE A 357 4.01 -10.01 6.92
CA PHE A 357 4.73 -11.24 6.61
C PHE A 357 5.00 -11.39 5.10
N PHE A 358 3.98 -11.24 4.26
CA PHE A 358 4.13 -11.24 2.80
C PHE A 358 5.15 -10.19 2.31
N PHE A 359 5.19 -9.00 2.90
CA PHE A 359 6.10 -7.93 2.46
C PHE A 359 7.57 -8.18 2.82
N LEU A 360 7.84 -9.00 3.85
CA LEU A 360 9.20 -9.38 4.21
C LEU A 360 9.67 -10.67 3.52
N PHE A 361 8.75 -11.59 3.26
CA PHE A 361 9.08 -12.95 2.85
C PHE A 361 8.61 -13.31 1.43
N GLY A 362 7.68 -12.54 0.87
CA GLY A 362 7.06 -12.71 -0.45
C GLY A 362 6.20 -13.96 -0.60
N LYS A 363 6.06 -14.76 0.46
CA LYS A 363 5.19 -15.94 0.56
C LYS A 363 4.95 -16.29 2.02
N ASP A 364 3.92 -17.08 2.27
CA ASP A 364 3.64 -17.63 3.59
C ASP A 364 4.53 -18.84 3.90
N TYR A 365 4.87 -18.99 5.19
CA TYR A 365 5.56 -20.16 5.73
C TYR A 365 4.64 -20.79 6.80
N PRO A 366 4.28 -22.08 6.68
CA PRO A 366 3.44 -22.74 7.69
C PRO A 366 4.06 -22.74 9.09
N ASP A 367 5.35 -23.04 9.18
CA ASP A 367 6.15 -22.84 10.38
C ASP A 367 7.06 -21.61 10.18
N PRO A 368 6.94 -20.56 11.03
CA PRO A 368 7.84 -19.41 10.99
C PRO A 368 9.33 -19.77 11.03
N LYS A 369 9.70 -20.91 11.61
CA LYS A 369 11.09 -21.38 11.69
C LYS A 369 11.70 -21.71 10.33
N ASP A 370 10.88 -22.02 9.33
CA ASP A 370 11.34 -22.32 7.97
C ASP A 370 11.59 -21.04 7.16
N ALA A 371 11.15 -19.89 7.65
CA ALA A 371 11.36 -18.60 6.99
C ALA A 371 12.81 -18.11 7.19
N PRO A 372 13.39 -17.35 6.25
CA PRO A 372 14.77 -16.90 6.33
C PRO A 372 15.03 -15.88 7.47
N HIS A 373 16.02 -16.14 8.31
CA HIS A 373 16.50 -15.24 9.39
C HIS A 373 17.66 -14.32 8.97
N ASP A 374 17.81 -14.02 7.69
CA ASP A 374 18.98 -13.34 7.09
C ASP A 374 19.06 -11.83 7.37
N THR A 375 17.96 -11.17 7.75
CA THR A 375 17.95 -9.74 8.12
C THR A 375 17.52 -9.53 9.58
N THR A 376 17.95 -8.40 10.17
CA THR A 376 17.55 -8.01 11.52
C THR A 376 16.04 -7.89 11.67
N LEU A 377 15.35 -7.34 10.66
CA LEU A 377 13.90 -7.17 10.67
C LEU A 377 13.17 -8.51 10.55
N ARG A 378 13.63 -9.44 9.69
CA ARG A 378 13.06 -10.79 9.63
C ARG A 378 13.23 -11.52 10.95
N ARG A 379 14.41 -11.46 11.58
CA ARG A 379 14.63 -12.03 12.93
C ARG A 379 13.72 -11.44 13.98
N ALA A 380 13.54 -10.11 13.97
CA ALA A 380 12.63 -9.45 14.91
C ALA A 380 11.19 -9.97 14.75
N MET A 381 10.65 -9.96 13.52
CA MET A 381 9.30 -10.48 13.23
C MET A 381 9.15 -11.94 13.63
N LEU A 382 10.07 -12.81 13.23
CA LEU A 382 10.01 -14.24 13.53
C LEU A 382 10.09 -14.50 15.04
N SER A 383 10.91 -13.76 15.78
CA SER A 383 10.98 -13.93 17.24
C SER A 383 9.67 -13.60 17.96
N VAL A 384 8.83 -12.69 17.41
CA VAL A 384 7.48 -12.43 17.95
C VAL A 384 6.61 -13.67 17.73
N LEU A 385 6.55 -14.16 16.49
CA LEU A 385 5.71 -15.29 16.12
C LEU A 385 6.14 -16.60 16.81
N GLU A 386 7.45 -16.84 16.94
CA GLU A 386 8.03 -18.03 17.59
C GLU A 386 7.74 -18.09 19.09
N ARG A 387 7.51 -16.95 19.76
CA ARG A 387 7.02 -16.90 21.15
C ARG A 387 5.53 -17.21 21.30
N GLY A 388 4.81 -17.34 20.19
CA GLY A 388 3.36 -17.42 20.17
C GLY A 388 2.66 -16.07 20.34
N ASP A 389 3.42 -14.97 20.33
CA ASP A 389 2.85 -13.63 20.29
C ASP A 389 2.32 -13.33 18.88
N ARG A 390 1.47 -12.30 18.80
CA ARG A 390 0.93 -11.81 17.53
C ARG A 390 1.59 -10.50 17.13
N LEU A 391 1.73 -10.29 15.82
CA LEU A 391 2.16 -9.00 15.28
C LEU A 391 1.08 -7.95 15.50
N ARG A 392 1.48 -6.68 15.67
CA ARG A 392 0.57 -5.54 15.71
C ARG A 392 0.55 -4.83 14.35
N LEU A 393 -0.53 -4.12 14.08
CA LEU A 393 -0.62 -3.15 13.01
C LEU A 393 -0.70 -1.75 13.60
N GLY A 394 -0.01 -0.79 12.98
CA GLY A 394 -0.08 0.61 13.37
C GLY A 394 -0.49 1.50 12.22
N GLY A 395 -0.97 2.68 12.58
CA GLY A 395 -1.11 3.79 11.67
C GLY A 395 -0.30 4.98 12.13
N MET A 396 -0.07 5.90 11.21
CA MET A 396 0.65 7.14 11.47
C MET A 396 -0.11 8.32 10.88
N LEU A 397 0.00 9.46 11.56
CA LEU A 397 -0.40 10.78 11.07
C LEU A 397 0.82 11.71 11.07
N PHE A 398 0.90 12.55 10.05
CA PHE A 398 1.88 13.64 9.98
C PHE A 398 1.24 14.89 9.37
N LEU A 399 1.28 16.03 10.07
CA LEU A 399 0.68 17.28 9.63
C LEU A 399 1.70 18.14 8.88
N ALA A 400 1.27 18.79 7.81
CA ALA A 400 2.15 19.64 7.00
C ALA A 400 2.77 20.80 7.78
N GLU A 401 2.07 21.33 8.79
CA GLU A 401 2.59 22.41 9.65
C GLU A 401 3.74 21.96 10.56
N ASP A 402 3.91 20.66 10.76
CA ASP A 402 4.96 20.08 11.59
C ASP A 402 6.21 19.71 10.79
N LEU A 403 6.19 19.87 9.45
CA LEU A 403 7.31 19.57 8.56
C LEU A 403 8.59 20.34 8.93
N GLN A 404 8.48 21.63 9.28
CA GLN A 404 9.63 22.45 9.70
C GLN A 404 10.29 21.96 11.00
N ARG A 405 9.60 21.09 11.75
CA ARG A 405 10.07 20.51 13.02
C ARG A 405 10.43 19.03 12.88
N TYR A 406 10.53 18.52 11.64
CA TYR A 406 10.97 17.16 11.39
C TYR A 406 12.38 16.92 11.97
N GLY A 407 12.59 15.75 12.57
CA GLY A 407 13.79 15.39 13.32
C GLY A 407 13.78 15.84 14.79
N LYS A 408 12.64 16.36 15.28
CA LYS A 408 12.45 16.77 16.69
C LYS A 408 11.42 15.91 17.42
N SER A 409 10.85 14.91 16.75
CA SER A 409 9.83 14.02 17.32
C SER A 409 8.72 14.82 18.02
N VAL A 410 8.21 15.84 17.33
CA VAL A 410 7.41 16.93 17.93
C VAL A 410 6.15 16.42 18.63
N TYR A 411 5.53 15.37 18.09
CA TYR A 411 4.34 14.78 18.69
C TYR A 411 4.62 14.17 20.05
N ARG A 412 5.78 13.53 20.22
CA ARG A 412 6.18 12.87 21.47
C ARG A 412 6.74 13.86 22.48
N SER A 413 7.59 14.79 22.05
CA SER A 413 8.22 15.77 22.94
C SER A 413 7.23 16.76 23.58
N GLN A 414 6.10 17.01 22.91
CA GLN A 414 5.05 17.90 23.40
C GLN A 414 3.88 17.17 24.08
N PHE A 415 3.85 15.83 24.04
CA PHE A 415 2.69 15.06 24.49
C PHE A 415 2.50 15.18 25.99
N LYS A 416 1.32 15.66 26.39
CA LYS A 416 0.81 15.70 27.76
C LYS A 416 -0.71 15.62 27.68
N LEU A 417 -1.29 14.74 28.49
CA LEU A 417 -2.74 14.68 28.71
C LEU A 417 -3.18 15.89 29.52
#